data_AF-A0A8H6KJF4-F1
#
_entry.id   AF-A0A8H6KJF4-F1
#
_cell.length_a   1.000
_cell.length_b   1.000
_cell.length_c   1.000
_cell.angle_alpha   90.00
_cell.angle_beta   90.00
_cell.angle_gamma   90.00
#
_symmetry.space_group_name_H-M   'P 1'
#
loop_
_entity.id
_entity.type
_entity.pdbx_description
1 polymer ?
#
loop_
_entity_poly.entity_id
_entity_poly.type
_entity_poly.pdbx_seq_one_letter_code
_entity_poly.pdbx_strand_id
1 'polypeptide(L)'
;MASPSRVGTTAATFRSKFGPRYTTIPNVGGWTVSQVFKLGTRAAGFGAAAGVAALFFTSGIPRIQKDILQKIPGLTNQFTKEIHPADNPF
;
A
#
# COMPACT_ATOMS: atom_id res chain seq x y z
N MET A 1 46.46 19.19 -25.99
CA MET A 1 47.46 18.27 -25.38
C MET A 1 46.67 17.15 -24.74
N ALA A 2 46.70 15.95 -25.31
CA ALA A 2 45.89 14.82 -24.84
C ALA A 2 46.51 14.20 -23.59
N SER A 3 45.76 14.16 -22.50
CA SER A 3 46.15 13.50 -21.24
C SER A 3 46.22 11.99 -21.46
N PRO A 4 47.27 11.28 -21.01
CA PRO A 4 47.35 9.84 -21.21
C PRO A 4 46.28 9.12 -20.39
N SER A 5 45.65 8.11 -20.99
CA SER A 5 44.71 7.22 -20.33
C SER A 5 45.43 6.44 -19.23
N ARG A 6 45.06 6.68 -17.97
CA ARG A 6 45.54 5.94 -16.80
C ARG A 6 45.09 4.47 -16.92
N VAL A 7 45.96 3.62 -17.45
CA VAL A 7 45.84 2.17 -17.32
C VAL A 7 46.19 1.83 -15.87
N GLY A 8 45.18 1.94 -15.00
CA GLY A 8 45.27 1.44 -13.63
C GLY A 8 45.12 -0.07 -13.67
N THR A 9 46.18 -0.79 -13.35
CA THR A 9 46.10 -2.19 -12.93
C THR A 9 45.02 -2.30 -11.84
N THR A 10 43.97 -3.06 -12.12
CA THR A 10 42.89 -3.37 -11.16
C THR A 10 43.43 -4.35 -10.13
N ALA A 11 44.36 -3.91 -9.28
CA ALA A 11 44.75 -4.68 -8.11
C ALA A 11 43.58 -4.64 -7.12
N ALA A 12 43.02 -5.81 -6.78
CA ALA A 12 42.00 -5.91 -5.76
C ALA A 12 42.55 -5.35 -4.44
N THR A 13 41.99 -4.22 -3.98
CA THR A 13 42.36 -3.62 -2.69
C THR A 13 42.12 -4.63 -1.57
N PHE A 14 43.14 -4.85 -0.72
CA PHE A 14 43.05 -5.74 0.44
C PHE A 14 41.86 -5.34 1.32
N ARG A 15 40.88 -6.24 1.47
CA ARG A 15 39.76 -6.11 2.40
C ARG A 15 40.03 -6.99 3.62
N SER A 16 40.20 -6.37 4.79
CA SER A 16 40.38 -7.09 6.05
C SER A 16 39.16 -7.96 6.37
N LYS A 17 39.39 -9.21 6.82
CA LYS A 17 38.32 -10.13 7.25
C LYS A 17 37.63 -9.71 8.55
N PHE A 18 38.31 -8.90 9.37
CA PHE A 18 37.84 -8.48 10.71
C PHE A 18 37.16 -7.12 10.73
N GLY A 19 37.11 -6.41 9.59
CA GLY A 19 36.47 -5.10 9.49
C GLY A 19 34.97 -5.19 9.18
N PRO A 20 34.16 -4.17 9.54
CA PRO A 20 32.75 -4.11 9.17
C PRO A 20 32.60 -4.10 7.64
N ARG A 21 31.71 -4.95 7.12
CA ARG A 21 31.37 -4.98 5.70
C ARG A 21 30.24 -4.00 5.42
N TYR A 22 30.61 -2.79 5.01
CA TYR A 22 29.63 -1.81 4.54
C TYR A 22 29.17 -2.17 3.13
N THR A 23 27.85 -2.24 2.95
CA THR A 23 27.20 -2.30 1.63
C THR A 23 26.35 -1.05 1.45
N THR A 24 26.42 -0.46 0.26
CA THR A 24 25.54 0.67 -0.08
C THR A 24 24.15 0.13 -0.34
N ILE A 25 23.24 0.35 0.59
CA ILE A 25 21.83 -0.01 0.43
C ILE A 25 21.26 0.88 -0.67
N PRO A 26 20.73 0.32 -1.76
CA PRO A 26 20.10 1.11 -2.81
C PRO A 26 18.91 1.86 -2.21
N ASN A 27 18.89 3.17 -2.40
CA ASN A 27 17.84 4.05 -1.96
C ASN A 27 17.61 5.10 -3.04
N VAL A 28 16.37 5.58 -3.14
CA VAL A 28 15.99 6.66 -4.05
C VAL A 28 15.48 7.81 -3.19
N GLY A 29 16.17 8.95 -3.24
CA GLY A 29 15.82 10.11 -2.40
C GLY A 29 15.80 9.80 -0.90
N GLY A 30 16.67 8.90 -0.42
CA GLY A 30 16.74 8.50 0.99
C GLY A 30 15.74 7.42 1.43
N TRP A 31 14.85 6.97 0.53
CA TRP A 31 13.93 5.88 0.81
C TRP A 31 14.49 4.54 0.34
N THR A 32 14.67 3.62 1.29
CA THR A 32 14.95 2.21 1.00
C THR A 32 13.65 1.43 0.82
N VAL A 33 13.71 0.34 0.06
CA VAL A 33 12.56 -0.57 -0.14
C VAL A 33 12.01 -1.07 1.20
N SER A 34 12.88 -1.43 2.15
CA SER A 34 12.45 -1.89 3.49
C SER A 34 11.66 -0.83 4.25
N GLN A 35 12.06 0.45 4.15
CA GLN A 35 11.33 1.55 4.78
C GLN A 35 9.95 1.73 4.18
N VAL A 36 9.84 1.70 2.85
CA VAL A 36 8.55 1.82 2.15
C VAL A 36 7.62 0.68 2.53
N PHE A 37 8.11 -0.56 2.59
CA PHE A 37 7.28 -1.70 3.02
C PHE A 37 6.82 -1.56 4.47
N LYS A 38 7.71 -1.19 5.40
CA LYS A 38 7.35 -1.01 6.82
C LYS A 38 6.34 0.11 7.03
N LEU A 39 6.47 1.21 6.28
CA LEU A 39 5.52 2.30 6.35
C LEU A 39 4.19 1.90 5.69
N GLY A 40 4.25 1.25 4.53
CA GLY A 40 3.09 0.79 3.77
C GLY A 40 2.24 -0.19 4.56
N THR A 41 2.83 -1.15 5.28
CA THR A 41 2.06 -2.10 6.11
C THR A 41 1.33 -1.41 7.26
N ARG A 42 1.97 -0.44 7.92
CA ARG A 42 1.33 0.36 8.97
C ARG A 42 0.21 1.23 8.40
N ALA A 43 0.48 1.92 7.30
CA ALA A 43 -0.49 2.77 6.62
C ALA A 43 -1.70 1.96 6.11
N ALA A 44 -1.49 0.74 5.61
CA ALA A 44 -2.56 -0.16 5.19
C ALA A 44 -3.51 -0.50 6.37
N GLY A 45 -2.96 -0.73 7.57
CA GLY A 45 -3.78 -0.96 8.77
C GLY A 45 -4.69 0.24 9.09
N PHE A 46 -4.14 1.46 9.07
CA PHE A 46 -4.93 2.67 9.26
C PHE A 46 -5.94 2.90 8.12
N GLY A 47 -5.55 2.63 6.88
CA GLY A 47 -6.43 2.75 5.71
C GLY A 47 -7.61 1.78 5.77
N ALA A 48 -7.40 0.55 6.23
CA ALA A 48 -8.47 -0.41 6.45
C ALA A 48 -9.45 0.08 7.52
N ALA A 49 -8.95 0.53 8.67
CA ALA A 49 -9.81 1.06 9.74
C ALA A 49 -10.59 2.31 9.28
N ALA A 50 -9.92 3.23 8.57
CA ALA A 50 -10.56 4.41 8.00
C ALA A 50 -11.61 4.04 6.94
N GLY A 51 -11.34 3.04 6.10
CA GLY A 51 -12.30 2.53 5.12
C GLY A 51 -13.56 1.95 5.78
N VAL A 52 -13.40 1.15 6.83
CA VAL A 52 -14.54 0.63 7.60
C VAL A 52 -15.33 1.77 8.25
N ALA A 53 -14.65 2.73 8.87
CA ALA A 53 -15.30 3.90 9.46
C ALA A 53 -16.07 4.71 8.41
N ALA A 54 -15.45 4.99 7.26
CA ALA A 54 -16.08 5.72 6.16
C ALA A 54 -17.34 5.00 5.67
N LEU A 55 -17.27 3.69 5.45
CA LEU A 55 -18.44 2.88 5.05
C LEU A 55 -19.53 2.88 6.13
N PHE A 56 -19.16 2.83 7.40
CA PHE A 56 -20.11 2.90 8.50
C PHE A 56 -20.88 4.22 8.52
N PHE A 57 -20.17 5.36 8.50
CA PHE A 57 -20.80 6.69 8.52
C PHE A 57 -21.58 7.02 7.25
N THR A 58 -21.22 6.42 6.11
CA THR A 58 -21.86 6.68 4.82
C THR A 58 -22.88 5.60 4.42
N SER A 59 -23.12 4.63 5.29
CA SER A 59 -24.03 3.50 5.05
C SER A 59 -25.48 3.91 4.74
N GLY A 60 -25.91 5.13 5.08
CA GLY A 60 -27.24 5.65 4.75
C GLY A 60 -27.42 6.08 3.29
N ILE A 61 -26.34 6.20 2.50
CA ILE A 61 -26.42 6.66 1.10
C ILE A 61 -26.84 5.49 0.20
N PRO A 62 -27.97 5.57 -0.53
CA PRO A 62 -28.50 4.43 -1.31
C PRO A 62 -27.54 3.89 -2.36
N ARG A 63 -26.68 4.74 -2.95
CA ARG A 63 -25.66 4.30 -3.91
C ARG A 63 -24.57 3.45 -3.25
N ILE A 64 -24.12 3.84 -2.06
CA ILE A 64 -23.08 3.10 -1.32
C ILE A 64 -23.61 1.73 -0.88
N GLN A 65 -24.88 1.68 -0.48
CA GLN A 65 -25.55 0.41 -0.16
C GLN A 65 -25.55 -0.54 -1.36
N LYS A 66 -26.06 -0.09 -2.52
CA LYS A 66 -26.20 -0.91 -3.73
C LYS A 66 -24.86 -1.27 -4.38
N ASP A 67 -23.92 -0.33 -4.43
CA ASP A 67 -22.69 -0.51 -5.20
C ASP A 67 -21.58 -1.20 -4.41
N ILE A 68 -21.59 -1.08 -3.07
CA ILE A 68 -20.53 -1.57 -2.18
C ILE A 68 -21.09 -2.57 -1.16
N LEU A 69 -21.98 -2.13 -0.26
CA LEU A 69 -22.37 -2.94 0.91
C LEU A 69 -23.12 -4.22 0.53
N GLN A 70 -23.98 -4.18 -0.49
CA GLN A 70 -24.71 -5.34 -0.99
C GLN A 70 -23.80 -6.37 -1.68
N LYS A 71 -22.59 -5.98 -2.12
CA LYS A 71 -21.62 -6.89 -2.75
C LYS A 71 -20.76 -7.64 -1.73
N ILE A 72 -20.84 -7.27 -0.45
CA ILE A 72 -20.12 -7.97 0.61
C ILE A 72 -20.92 -9.22 0.98
N PRO A 73 -20.36 -10.43 0.78
CA PRO A 73 -21.06 -11.67 1.10
C PRO A 73 -21.41 -11.72 2.59
N GLY A 74 -22.67 -12.02 2.90
CA GLY A 74 -23.22 -12.05 4.26
C GLY A 74 -23.88 -10.74 4.73
N LEU A 75 -23.54 -9.58 4.14
CA LEU A 75 -24.17 -8.29 4.50
C LEU A 75 -25.33 -7.90 3.57
N THR A 76 -25.46 -8.55 2.41
CA THR A 76 -26.45 -8.21 1.37
C THR A 76 -27.87 -8.04 1.93
N ASN A 77 -28.36 -9.01 2.70
CA ASN A 77 -29.74 -9.02 3.18
C ASN A 77 -30.06 -7.89 4.18
N GLN A 78 -29.05 -7.30 4.83
CA GLN A 78 -29.24 -6.19 5.77
C GLN A 78 -29.51 -4.86 5.04
N PHE A 79 -29.10 -4.76 3.77
CA PHE A 79 -29.24 -3.55 2.96
C PHE A 79 -30.19 -3.74 1.77
N THR A 80 -30.82 -4.90 1.63
CA THR A 80 -31.86 -5.17 0.63
C THR A 80 -33.22 -4.91 1.24
N LYS A 81 -33.95 -3.92 0.71
CA LYS A 81 -35.32 -3.66 1.09
C LYS A 81 -36.25 -4.36 0.10
N GLU A 82 -36.74 -5.55 0.44
CA GLU A 82 -37.85 -6.17 -0.30
C GLU A 82 -39.15 -5.54 0.18
N ILE A 83 -39.78 -4.76 -0.70
CA ILE A 83 -41.12 -4.21 -0.49
C ILE A 83 -42.00 -4.84 -1.56
N HIS A 84 -43.17 -5.35 -1.18
CA HIS A 84 -44.13 -5.80 -2.18
C HIS A 84 -44.57 -4.62 -3.04
N PRO A 85 -44.62 -4.75 -4.38
CA PRO A 85 -44.98 -3.65 -5.26
C PRO A 85 -46.35 -3.03 -4.96
N ALA A 86 -47.27 -3.79 -4.35
CA ALA A 86 -48.59 -3.31 -3.95
C ALA A 86 -48.57 -2.44 -2.69
N ASP A 87 -47.55 -2.55 -1.84
CA ASP A 87 -47.41 -1.81 -0.58
C ASP A 87 -46.68 -0.48 -0.76
N ASN A 88 -46.23 -0.18 -1.99
CA ASN A 88 -45.53 1.04 -2.30
C ASN A 88 -46.42 1.98 -3.13
N PRO A 89 -46.84 3.13 -2.58
CA PRO A 89 -47.64 4.11 -3.32
C PRO A 89 -46.83 4.92 -4.37
N PHE A 90 -45.52 4.65 -4.55
CA PHE A 90 -44.64 5.30 -5.55
C PHE A 90 -43.68 4.34 -6.25
#